data_AF-A0AAV0YQH4-F1
#
_entry.id   AF-A0AAV0YQH4-F1
#
_cell.length_a   1.000
_cell.length_b   1.000
_cell.length_c   1.000
_cell.angle_alpha   90.00
_cell.angle_beta   90.00
_cell.angle_gamma   90.00
#
_symmetry.space_group_name_H-M   'P 1'
#
loop_
_entity.id
_entity.type
_entity.pdbx_description
1 polymer ?
#
loop_
_entity_poly.entity_id
_entity_poly.type
_entity_poly.pdbx_seq_one_letter_code
_entity_poly.pdbx_strand_id
1 'polypeptide(L)'
;MSVIAVEKLIAKLKKGISGSNSNSIKEFVTNEALGPNMNRPKQSKTVLIMDEVDGMSAGDRGGVADLIASIKISKFPIICICNDRYSQKLKSLVNYCLLLSYRKPTKQQMAKKFMEVAKAERLQVNEIALEELAERI
;
A
#
# COMPACT_ATOMS: atom_id res chain seq x y z
N MET A 1 0.79 -13.62 -2.30
CA MET A 1 0.47 -12.18 -2.22
C MET A 1 1.65 -11.46 -1.61
N SER A 2 2.25 -10.54 -2.35
CA SER A 2 3.35 -9.66 -1.91
C SER A 2 2.88 -8.22 -2.09
N VAL A 3 3.12 -7.35 -1.12
CA VAL A 3 2.81 -5.93 -1.31
C VAL A 3 4.11 -5.22 -1.71
N ILE A 4 4.04 -4.52 -2.82
CA ILE A 4 5.09 -3.59 -3.25
C ILE A 4 4.64 -2.20 -2.78
N ALA A 5 5.05 -1.81 -1.58
CA ALA A 5 4.75 -0.48 -1.09
C ALA A 5 5.64 0.54 -1.82
N VAL A 6 5.07 1.42 -2.62
CA VAL A 6 5.85 2.48 -3.27
C VAL A 6 5.85 3.70 -2.36
N GLU A 7 6.69 3.64 -1.33
CA GLU A 7 6.88 4.78 -0.45
C GLU A 7 7.90 5.73 -1.07
N LYS A 8 7.43 6.61 -1.96
CA LYS A 8 8.15 7.85 -2.23
C LYS A 8 7.63 8.90 -1.25
N LEU A 9 8.56 9.45 -0.48
CA LEU A 9 8.44 10.67 0.35
C LEU A 9 8.22 10.48 1.86
N ILE A 10 9.18 9.85 2.54
CA ILE A 10 9.55 10.31 3.90
C ILE A 10 11.02 10.78 3.94
N ALA A 11 11.92 10.17 3.16
CA ALA A 11 13.35 10.50 3.19
C ALA A 11 13.70 11.92 2.67
N LYS A 12 12.89 12.51 1.78
CA LYS A 12 13.14 13.87 1.22
C LYS A 12 12.50 15.01 2.02
N LEU A 13 11.58 14.73 2.95
CA LEU A 13 10.97 15.76 3.81
C LEU A 13 11.93 16.23 4.93
N LYS A 14 12.98 15.45 5.25
CA LYS A 14 13.98 15.82 6.27
C LYS A 14 15.01 16.87 5.84
N LYS A 15 15.09 17.24 4.55
CA LYS A 15 15.92 18.37 4.12
C LYS A 15 15.05 19.63 4.02
N GLY A 16 14.89 20.30 5.17
CA GLY A 16 14.35 21.65 5.23
C GLY A 16 15.13 22.57 4.29
N ILE A 17 14.46 23.09 3.26
CA ILE A 17 15.03 24.08 2.36
C ILE A 17 14.62 25.45 2.92
N SER A 18 15.59 26.08 3.57
CA SER A 18 15.62 27.51 3.89
C SER A 18 15.49 28.32 2.59
N GLY A 19 14.43 29.13 2.45
CA GLY A 19 14.29 30.06 1.30
C GLY A 19 12.85 30.51 0.98
N SER A 20 12.66 31.83 1.01
CA SER A 20 11.46 32.67 0.98
C SER A 20 10.32 32.42 -0.05
N ASN A 21 9.15 33.00 0.31
CA ASN A 21 7.94 33.42 -0.44
C ASN A 21 7.26 32.48 -1.47
N SER A 22 7.75 31.28 -1.69
CA SER A 22 7.12 30.25 -2.56
C SER A 22 6.18 29.31 -1.79
N ASN A 23 5.63 29.78 -0.66
CA ASN A 23 5.02 28.92 0.35
C ASN A 23 3.56 28.52 0.09
N SER A 24 2.78 29.26 -0.70
CA SER A 24 1.37 28.92 -0.91
C SER A 24 1.17 27.73 -1.87
N ILE A 25 2.01 27.61 -2.90
CA ILE A 25 1.98 26.46 -3.83
C ILE A 25 2.71 25.25 -3.22
N LYS A 26 3.72 25.46 -2.36
CA LYS A 26 4.40 24.39 -1.62
C LYS A 26 3.54 23.82 -0.49
N GLU A 27 2.72 24.64 0.19
CA GLU A 27 1.74 24.20 1.21
C GLU A 27 0.68 23.26 0.63
N PHE A 28 0.31 23.38 -0.65
CA PHE A 28 -0.62 22.45 -1.30
C PHE A 28 -0.02 21.07 -1.59
N VAL A 29 1.30 20.92 -1.48
CA VAL A 29 2.06 19.71 -1.82
C VAL A 29 2.53 18.96 -0.57
N THR A 30 2.54 19.62 0.59
CA THR A 30 2.98 19.04 1.87
C THR A 30 1.78 18.84 2.78
N ASN A 31 1.47 17.58 3.11
CA ASN A 31 0.35 17.18 3.98
C ASN A 31 0.63 17.43 5.48
N GLU A 32 1.40 18.47 5.80
CA GLU A 32 1.80 18.87 7.15
C GLU A 32 1.18 20.22 7.49
N ALA A 33 0.33 20.23 8.52
CA ALA A 33 -0.20 21.45 9.10
C ALA A 33 0.85 22.09 10.03
N LEU A 34 1.31 23.29 9.70
CA LEU A 34 2.13 24.12 10.58
C LEU A 34 1.23 25.07 11.39
N GLY A 35 1.20 24.86 12.71
CA GLY A 35 0.78 25.87 13.71
C GLY A 35 -0.63 25.71 14.30
N PRO A 36 -0.80 25.99 15.61
CA PRO A 36 -2.11 26.10 16.23
C PRO A 36 -2.72 27.44 15.80
N ASN A 37 -3.95 27.43 15.32
CA ASN A 37 -4.72 28.56 14.77
C ASN A 37 -4.54 28.85 13.28
N MET A 38 -5.26 28.09 12.45
CA MET A 38 -5.99 28.67 11.32
C MET A 38 -7.07 27.68 10.85
N ASN A 39 -8.31 28.16 10.77
CA ASN A 39 -9.42 27.51 10.09
C ASN A 39 -9.08 27.31 8.60
N ARG A 40 -8.38 26.22 8.26
CA ARG A 40 -8.20 25.76 6.87
C ARG A 40 -8.91 24.41 6.69
N PRO A 41 -9.52 24.14 5.54
CA PRO A 41 -10.14 22.86 5.27
C PRO A 41 -9.06 21.78 5.38
N LYS A 42 -9.29 20.81 6.26
CA LYS A 42 -8.42 19.66 6.52
C LYS A 42 -8.07 19.00 5.18
N GLN A 43 -6.85 19.18 4.69
CA GLN A 43 -6.38 18.49 3.47
C GLN A 43 -6.51 16.99 3.73
N SER A 44 -7.35 16.32 2.93
CA SER A 44 -7.55 14.88 3.02
C SER A 44 -6.25 14.18 2.62
N LYS A 45 -5.73 13.33 3.50
CA LYS A 45 -4.60 12.46 3.15
C LYS A 45 -5.07 11.43 2.11
N THR A 46 -4.74 11.67 0.85
CA THR A 46 -5.06 10.77 -0.26
C THR A 46 -3.92 9.77 -0.47
N VAL A 47 -4.27 8.52 -0.72
CA VAL A 47 -3.36 7.41 -1.06
C VAL A 47 -3.94 6.72 -2.30
N LEU A 48 -3.08 6.35 -3.25
CA LEU A 48 -3.49 5.53 -4.38
C LEU A 48 -3.09 4.07 -4.13
N ILE A 49 -4.06 3.17 -4.27
CA ILE A 49 -3.84 1.72 -4.18
C ILE A 49 -4.07 1.13 -5.56
N MET A 50 -3.08 0.41 -6.08
CA MET A 50 -3.17 -0.36 -7.32
C MET A 50 -2.98 -1.83 -6.98
N ASP A 51 -4.06 -2.60 -7.14
CA ASP A 51 -4.04 -4.05 -6.96
C ASP A 51 -3.70 -4.78 -8.26
N GLU A 52 -3.25 -6.02 -8.16
CA GLU A 52 -2.93 -6.92 -9.28
C GLU A 52 -1.95 -6.34 -10.31
N VAL A 53 -0.91 -5.62 -9.87
CA VAL A 53 0.04 -4.98 -10.80
C VAL A 53 0.87 -5.98 -11.62
N ASP A 54 0.97 -7.24 -11.19
CA ASP A 54 1.54 -8.36 -11.96
C ASP A 54 0.60 -8.88 -13.08
N GLY A 55 -0.69 -8.62 -12.93
CA GLY A 55 -1.77 -9.00 -13.85
C GLY A 55 -1.90 -8.12 -15.10
N MET A 56 -1.20 -6.97 -15.17
CA MET A 56 -1.18 -6.11 -16.36
C MET A 56 -0.74 -6.94 -17.59
N SER A 57 -1.69 -7.23 -18.49
CA SER A 57 -1.51 -8.15 -19.63
C SER A 57 -1.87 -7.48 -20.96
N ALA A 58 -2.03 -8.23 -22.05
CA ALA A 58 -1.84 -7.85 -23.45
C ALA A 58 -2.56 -6.58 -23.98
N GLY A 59 -3.54 -6.02 -23.25
CA GLY A 59 -4.14 -4.72 -23.53
C GLY A 59 -3.35 -3.51 -23.03
N ASP A 60 -2.53 -3.67 -21.99
CA ASP A 60 -1.87 -2.58 -21.26
C ASP A 60 -0.41 -2.41 -21.69
N ARG A 61 -0.16 -2.27 -22.98
CA ARG A 61 1.19 -1.97 -23.51
C ARG A 61 1.67 -0.64 -22.94
N GLY A 62 2.45 -0.69 -21.86
CA GLY A 62 3.01 0.48 -21.19
C GLY A 62 2.60 0.65 -19.73
N GLY A 63 1.66 -0.15 -19.19
CA GLY A 63 1.11 0.07 -17.85
C GLY A 63 2.16 0.16 -16.73
N VAL A 64 3.16 -0.73 -16.70
CA VAL A 64 4.27 -0.67 -15.72
C VAL A 64 5.15 0.58 -15.94
N ALA A 65 5.41 0.97 -17.18
CA ALA A 65 6.24 2.13 -17.48
C ALA A 65 5.55 3.44 -17.08
N ASP A 66 4.25 3.57 -17.37
CA ASP A 66 3.42 4.70 -17.00
C ASP A 66 3.22 4.75 -15.48
N LEU A 67 3.10 3.60 -14.83
CA LEU A 67 3.11 3.50 -13.38
C LEU A 67 4.43 4.01 -12.79
N ILE A 68 5.58 3.61 -13.34
CA ILE A 68 6.88 4.13 -12.92
C ILE A 68 6.98 5.65 -13.15
N ALA A 69 6.47 6.16 -14.27
CA ALA A 69 6.41 7.60 -14.54
C ALA A 69 5.54 8.32 -13.50
N SER A 70 4.37 7.75 -13.18
CA SER A 70 3.44 8.26 -12.17
C SER A 70 4.08 8.27 -10.78
N ILE A 71 4.76 7.20 -10.38
CA ILE A 71 5.54 7.12 -9.14
C ILE A 71 6.63 8.19 -9.07
N LYS A 72 7.23 8.56 -10.22
CA LYS A 72 8.27 9.58 -10.25
C LYS A 72 7.76 10.98 -9.95
N ILE A 73 6.55 11.30 -10.40
CA ILE A 73 5.93 12.63 -10.30
C ILE A 73 4.89 12.77 -9.18
N SER A 74 4.36 11.66 -8.66
CA SER A 74 3.29 11.65 -7.67
C SER A 74 3.70 12.37 -6.38
N LYS A 75 2.74 13.08 -5.80
CA LYS A 75 2.83 13.78 -4.51
C LYS A 75 2.12 13.03 -3.38
N PHE A 76 1.34 12.01 -3.72
CA PHE A 76 0.68 11.12 -2.77
C PHE A 76 1.35 9.73 -2.80
N PRO A 77 1.32 8.99 -1.69
CA PRO A 77 1.88 7.65 -1.63
C PRO A 77 1.09 6.68 -2.51
N ILE A 78 1.82 5.75 -3.12
CA ILE A 78 1.27 4.72 -4.01
C ILE A 78 1.55 3.35 -3.39
N ILE A 79 0.52 2.52 -3.23
CA ILE A 79 0.66 1.14 -2.77
C ILE A 79 0.34 0.22 -3.94
N CYS A 80 1.32 -0.56 -4.37
CA CYS A 80 1.13 -1.58 -5.40
C CYS A 80 1.01 -2.95 -4.74
N ILE A 81 -0.01 -3.71 -5.09
CA ILE A 81 -0.21 -5.08 -4.58
C ILE A 81 -0.05 -6.03 -5.76
N CYS A 82 0.71 -7.11 -5.56
CA CYS A 82 0.95 -8.12 -6.58
C CYS A 82 0.93 -9.51 -5.97
N ASN A 83 0.62 -10.54 -6.76
CA ASN A 83 0.73 -11.91 -6.28
C ASN A 83 2.15 -12.46 -6.42
N ASP A 84 2.78 -12.24 -7.58
CA ASP A 84 4.15 -12.65 -7.88
C ASP A 84 5.10 -11.47 -8.11
N ARG A 85 5.91 -11.18 -7.09
CA ARG A 85 6.96 -10.13 -7.14
C ARG A 85 8.16 -10.49 -8.02
N TYR A 86 8.33 -11.76 -8.40
CA TYR A 86 9.45 -12.22 -9.22
C TYR A 86 9.14 -12.20 -10.73
N SER A 87 7.90 -11.86 -11.08
CA SER A 87 7.48 -11.64 -12.46
C SER A 87 8.44 -10.68 -13.17
N GLN A 88 8.88 -11.06 -14.38
CA GLN A 88 9.78 -10.24 -15.20
C GLN A 88 9.18 -8.86 -15.50
N LYS A 89 7.84 -8.76 -15.55
CA LYS A 89 7.11 -7.50 -15.77
C LYS A 89 7.37 -6.47 -14.66
N LEU A 90 7.53 -6.92 -13.42
CA LEU A 90 7.68 -6.06 -12.24
C LEU A 90 9.15 -5.74 -11.93
N LYS A 91 10.10 -6.37 -12.61
CA LYS A 91 11.54 -6.19 -12.35
C LYS A 91 11.97 -4.71 -12.43
N SER A 92 11.37 -3.94 -13.32
CA SER A 92 11.62 -2.49 -13.46
C SER A 92 10.96 -1.68 -12.34
N LEU A 93 9.76 -2.07 -11.88
CA LEU A 93 8.99 -1.39 -10.84
C LEU A 93 9.64 -1.55 -9.46
N VAL A 94 10.12 -2.75 -9.13
CA VAL A 94 10.69 -3.09 -7.81
C VAL A 94 11.83 -2.14 -7.39
N ASN A 95 12.62 -1.64 -8.34
CA ASN A 95 13.72 -0.69 -8.07
C ASN A 95 13.25 0.66 -7.52
N TYR A 96 11.97 1.00 -7.68
CA TYR A 96 11.38 2.27 -7.22
C TYR A 96 10.55 2.12 -5.95
N CYS A 97 10.48 0.91 -5.38
CA CYS A 97 9.53 0.57 -4.33
C CYS A 97 10.20 0.03 -3.07
N LEU A 98 9.56 0.24 -1.92
CA LEU A 98 9.84 -0.49 -0.70
C LEU A 98 9.12 -1.84 -0.75
N LEU A 99 9.90 -2.92 -0.74
CA LEU A 99 9.33 -4.25 -0.84
C LEU A 99 8.84 -4.77 0.52
N LEU A 100 7.55 -5.12 0.60
CA LEU A 100 6.96 -5.76 1.78
C LEU A 100 6.51 -7.18 1.44
N SER A 101 7.21 -8.15 2.03
CA SER A 101 6.89 -9.56 1.82
C SER A 101 5.87 -10.04 2.85
N TYR A 102 4.73 -10.55 2.38
CA TYR A 102 3.74 -11.19 3.24
C TYR A 102 4.01 -12.68 3.28
N ARG A 103 3.93 -13.25 4.48
CA ARG A 103 4.00 -14.70 4.67
C ARG A 103 2.60 -15.22 4.91
N LYS A 104 2.36 -16.46 4.50
CA LYS A 104 1.13 -17.17 4.85
C LYS A 104 1.01 -17.19 6.38
N PRO A 105 -0.13 -16.76 6.96
CA PRO A 105 -0.35 -16.84 8.39
C PRO A 105 -0.25 -18.29 8.87
N THR A 106 0.08 -18.48 10.16
CA THR A 106 0.14 -19.84 10.72
C THR A 106 -1.27 -20.43 10.83
N LYS A 107 -1.38 -21.76 10.82
CA LYS A 107 -2.69 -22.44 10.97
C LYS A 107 -3.45 -21.99 12.23
N GLN A 108 -2.73 -21.76 13.32
CA GLN A 108 -3.28 -21.26 14.58
C GLN A 108 -3.83 -19.83 14.44
N GLN A 109 -3.12 -18.94 13.73
CA GLN A 109 -3.59 -17.58 13.47
C GLN A 109 -4.86 -17.58 12.60
N MET A 110 -4.91 -18.46 11.59
CA MET A 110 -6.08 -18.60 10.73
C MET A 110 -7.27 -19.20 11.47
N ALA A 111 -7.08 -20.30 12.20
CA ALA A 111 -8.13 -20.95 12.99
C ALA A 111 -8.74 -19.98 14.03
N LYS A 112 -7.89 -19.20 14.73
CA LYS A 112 -8.35 -18.14 15.64
C LYS A 112 -9.24 -17.13 14.92
N LYS A 113 -8.84 -16.67 13.72
CA LYS A 113 -9.63 -15.71 12.95
C LYS A 113 -10.94 -16.30 12.46
N PHE A 114 -10.96 -17.56 12.03
CA PHE A 114 -12.19 -18.26 11.66
C PHE A 114 -13.13 -18.42 12.84
N MET A 115 -12.61 -18.71 14.04
CA MET A 115 -13.43 -18.81 15.24
C MET A 115 -14.07 -17.45 15.59
N GLU A 116 -13.34 -16.35 15.42
CA GLU A 116 -13.89 -15.00 15.59
C GLU A 116 -15.05 -14.71 14.61
N VAL A 117 -14.89 -15.08 13.34
CA VAL A 117 -15.93 -14.91 12.31
C VAL A 117 -17.14 -15.79 12.61
N ALA A 118 -16.93 -17.07 12.91
CA ALA A 118 -18.00 -18.00 13.24
C ALA A 118 -18.81 -17.55 14.46
N LYS A 119 -18.16 -17.02 15.50
CA LYS A 119 -18.86 -16.44 16.66
C LYS A 119 -19.69 -15.22 16.28
N ALA A 120 -19.16 -14.33 15.43
CA ALA A 120 -19.89 -13.16 14.94
C ALA A 120 -21.13 -13.57 14.11
N GLU A 121 -21.03 -14.65 13.35
CA GLU A 121 -22.12 -15.23 12.56
C GLU A 121 -23.04 -16.16 13.36
N ARG A 122 -22.79 -16.32 14.67
CA ARG A 122 -23.55 -17.19 15.59
C ARG A 122 -23.52 -18.68 15.17
N LEU A 123 -22.45 -19.11 14.51
CA LEU A 123 -22.20 -20.49 14.16
C LEU A 123 -21.51 -21.22 15.32
N GLN A 124 -22.00 -22.42 15.64
CA GLN A 124 -21.30 -23.33 16.55
C GLN A 124 -20.37 -24.21 15.71
N VAL A 125 -19.06 -24.07 15.93
CA VAL A 125 -18.04 -24.76 15.15
C VAL A 125 -16.99 -25.34 16.09
N ASN A 126 -16.53 -26.55 15.80
CA ASN A 126 -15.47 -27.20 16.55
C ASN A 126 -14.10 -26.59 16.16
N GLU A 127 -13.28 -26.27 17.16
CA GLU A 127 -11.93 -25.72 16.96
C GLU A 127 -11.03 -26.64 16.13
N ILE A 128 -11.13 -27.96 16.32
CA ILE A 128 -10.37 -28.97 15.55
C ILE A 128 -10.72 -28.88 14.05
N ALA A 129 -12.01 -28.70 13.74
CA ALA A 129 -12.46 -28.58 12.35
C ALA A 129 -11.97 -27.27 11.69
N LEU A 130 -11.84 -26.19 12.47
CA LEU A 130 -11.29 -24.92 12.00
C LEU A 130 -9.78 -24.98 11.76
N GLU A 131 -9.04 -25.71 12.60
CA GLU A 131 -7.62 -25.96 12.37
C GLU A 131 -7.37 -26.81 11.12
N GLU A 132 -8.17 -27.86 10.91
CA GLU A 132 -8.09 -28.68 9.70
C GLU A 132 -8.44 -27.86 8.45
N LEU A 133 -9.47 -27.02 8.52
CA LEU A 133 -9.80 -26.08 7.45
C LEU A 133 -8.62 -25.15 7.17
N ALA A 134 -8.03 -24.55 8.21
CA ALA A 134 -6.87 -23.67 8.09
C ALA A 134 -5.64 -24.37 7.48
N GLU A 135 -5.52 -25.68 7.57
CA GLU A 135 -4.42 -26.43 6.94
C GLU A 135 -4.64 -26.66 5.44
N ARG A 136 -5.91 -26.70 4.98
CA ARG A 136 -6.29 -27.00 3.58
C ARG A 136 -6.26 -25.79 2.63
N ILE A 137 -6.24 -24.56 3.17
CA ILE A 137 -6.17 -23.28 2.44
C ILE A 137 -4.77 -22.71 2.57
#